data_AF-A0A1Y0B2T6-F1
#
_entry.id   AF-A0A1Y0B2T6-F1
#
_cell.length_a   1.000
_cell.length_b   1.000
_cell.length_c   1.000
_cell.angle_alpha   90.00
_cell.angle_beta   90.00
_cell.angle_gamma   90.00
#
_symmetry.space_group_name_H-M   'P 1'
#
loop_
_entity.id
_entity.type
_entity.pdbx_description
1 polymer ?
#
loop_
_entity_poly.entity_id
_entity_poly.type
_entity_poly.pdbx_seq_one_letter_code
_entity_poly.pdbx_strand_id
1 'polypeptide(L)'
;MFLKQDLMIYHKLTKEHAIALHLLSKKLRRIGKKSGWLFVSLYCKQAAASLMNAYGGDSIIHPSSPSLTRKGYPRIISAFHRKRIYKRDGVSDLLVKLYLSIFSVSKVILLATKISKI
;
A
#
# COMPACT_ATOMS: atom_id res chain seq x y z
N MET A 1 13.81 -10.29 5.18
CA MET A 1 13.32 -11.67 5.08
C MET A 1 11.82 -11.73 4.71
N PHE A 2 11.33 -10.90 3.77
CA PHE A 2 9.88 -10.80 3.44
C PHE A 2 9.52 -11.26 2.01
N LEU A 3 10.50 -11.46 1.12
CA LEU A 3 10.23 -11.66 -0.32
C LEU A 3 9.78 -13.09 -0.70
N LYS A 4 10.15 -14.13 0.08
CA LYS A 4 9.84 -15.53 -0.27
C LYS A 4 8.39 -15.93 0.06
N GLN A 5 7.77 -15.35 1.08
CA GLN A 5 6.40 -15.69 1.48
C GLN A 5 5.35 -14.98 0.63
N ASP A 6 5.63 -13.77 0.14
CA ASP A 6 4.71 -13.03 -0.74
C ASP A 6 4.49 -13.73 -2.08
N LEU A 7 5.51 -14.42 -2.61
CA LEU A 7 5.41 -15.13 -3.88
C LEU A 7 4.44 -16.33 -3.82
N MET A 8 4.31 -17.00 -2.66
CA MET A 8 3.36 -18.10 -2.46
C MET A 8 1.89 -17.64 -2.46
N ILE A 9 1.61 -16.35 -2.16
CA ILE A 9 0.25 -15.81 -2.15
C ILE A 9 -0.32 -15.69 -3.59
N TYR A 10 0.53 -15.57 -4.60
CA TYR A 10 0.11 -15.46 -6.00
C TYR A 10 -0.48 -16.76 -6.58
N HIS A 11 -0.30 -17.92 -5.94
CA HIS A 11 -0.69 -19.20 -6.53
C HIS A 11 -2.22 -19.43 -6.58
N LYS A 12 -3.00 -18.67 -5.79
CA LYS A 12 -4.47 -18.61 -5.83
C LYS A 12 -4.95 -17.18 -6.10
N LEU A 13 -4.42 -16.53 -7.14
CA LEU A 13 -4.83 -15.19 -7.52
C LEU A 13 -6.29 -15.18 -8.00
N THR A 14 -7.23 -14.98 -7.09
CA THR A 14 -8.63 -14.78 -7.46
C THR A 14 -8.77 -13.49 -8.28
N LYS A 15 -9.74 -13.45 -9.21
CA LYS A 15 -9.98 -12.31 -10.11
C LYS A 15 -10.01 -10.94 -9.39
N GLU A 16 -10.52 -10.93 -8.16
CA GLU A 16 -10.57 -9.76 -7.27
C GLU A 16 -9.17 -9.17 -6.99
N HIS A 17 -8.15 -10.00 -6.74
CA HIS A 17 -6.79 -9.55 -6.48
C HIS A 17 -6.13 -8.95 -7.73
N ALA A 18 -6.40 -9.53 -8.91
CA ALA A 18 -5.92 -8.99 -10.17
C ALA A 18 -6.53 -7.60 -10.46
N ILE A 19 -7.84 -7.44 -10.20
CA ILE A 19 -8.53 -6.14 -10.32
C ILE A 19 -7.97 -5.13 -9.31
N ALA A 20 -7.70 -5.55 -8.07
CA ALA A 20 -7.06 -4.73 -7.04
C ALA A 20 -5.71 -4.20 -7.48
N LEU A 21 -4.86 -5.09 -8.00
CA LEU A 21 -3.54 -4.75 -8.49
C LEU A 21 -3.63 -3.81 -9.70
N HIS A 22 -4.49 -4.11 -10.68
CA HIS A 22 -4.66 -3.26 -11.86
C HIS A 22 -5.09 -1.83 -11.52
N LEU A 23 -6.12 -1.68 -10.66
CA LEU A 23 -6.60 -0.36 -10.24
C LEU A 23 -5.56 0.41 -9.44
N LEU A 24 -4.81 -0.28 -8.58
CA LEU A 24 -3.74 0.32 -7.79
C LEU A 24 -2.61 0.80 -8.71
N SER A 25 -2.12 -0.07 -9.61
CA SER A 25 -1.06 0.25 -10.57
C SER A 25 -1.44 1.41 -11.48
N LYS A 26 -2.70 1.47 -11.94
CA LYS A 26 -3.21 2.59 -12.76
C LYS A 26 -3.16 3.91 -11.99
N LYS A 27 -3.54 3.91 -10.70
CA LYS A 27 -3.46 5.11 -9.84
C LYS A 27 -2.01 5.50 -9.55
N LEU A 28 -1.16 4.55 -9.17
CA LEU A 28 0.27 4.80 -8.90
C LEU A 28 0.97 5.37 -10.13
N ARG A 29 0.71 4.84 -11.33
CA ARG A 29 1.27 5.35 -12.58
C ARG A 29 0.83 6.78 -12.88
N ARG A 30 -0.44 7.13 -12.59
CA ARG A 30 -0.94 8.50 -12.74
C ARG A 30 -0.26 9.47 -11.76
N ILE A 31 -0.10 9.06 -10.50
CA ILE A 31 0.60 9.87 -9.48
C ILE A 31 2.08 10.02 -9.86
N GLY A 32 2.74 8.94 -10.29
CA GLY A 32 4.14 8.97 -10.72
C GLY A 32 4.38 9.89 -11.92
N LYS A 33 3.48 9.88 -12.91
CA LYS A 33 3.54 10.81 -14.04
C LYS A 33 3.35 12.28 -13.64
N LYS A 34 2.57 12.56 -12.59
CA LYS A 34 2.28 13.94 -12.15
C LYS A 34 3.30 14.50 -11.15
N SER A 35 3.80 13.66 -10.25
CA SER A 35 4.55 14.08 -9.06
C SER A 35 5.95 13.46 -8.94
N GLY A 36 6.33 12.56 -9.86
CA GLY A 36 7.62 11.87 -9.86
C GLY A 36 7.63 10.55 -9.06
N TRP A 37 8.56 9.66 -9.40
CA TRP A 37 8.65 8.31 -8.82
C TRP A 37 9.16 8.29 -7.36
N LEU A 38 10.01 9.25 -6.98
CA LEU A 38 10.45 9.42 -5.59
C LEU A 38 9.27 9.76 -4.67
N PHE A 39 8.40 10.67 -5.12
CA PHE A 39 7.18 11.00 -4.41
C PHE A 39 6.26 9.79 -4.27
N VAL A 40 6.12 8.98 -5.33
CA VAL A 40 5.35 7.72 -5.26
C VAL A 40 5.94 6.76 -4.24
N SER A 41 7.27 6.66 -4.13
CA SER A 41 7.90 5.79 -3.14
C SER A 41 7.56 6.19 -1.71
N LEU A 42 7.71 7.49 -1.40
CA LEU A 42 7.33 8.07 -0.11
C LEU A 42 5.84 7.89 0.18
N TYR A 43 4.99 8.16 -0.81
CA TYR A 43 3.54 7.97 -0.72
C TYR A 43 3.17 6.52 -0.38
N CYS A 44 3.78 5.54 -1.05
CA CYS A 44 3.56 4.11 -0.77
C CYS A 44 4.01 3.74 0.64
N LYS A 45 5.14 4.27 1.10
CA LYS A 45 5.64 4.03 2.47
C LYS A 45 4.66 4.56 3.52
N GLN A 46 4.15 5.78 3.32
CA GLN A 46 3.17 6.38 4.22
C GLN A 46 1.83 5.63 4.15
N ALA A 47 1.37 5.24 2.95
CA ALA A 47 0.15 4.47 2.77
C ALA A 47 0.21 3.10 3.45
N ALA A 48 1.36 2.43 3.44
CA ALA A 48 1.57 1.18 4.15
C ALA A 48 1.45 1.37 5.67
N ALA A 49 2.10 2.39 6.23
CA ALA A 49 2.02 2.70 7.65
C ALA A 49 0.57 3.04 8.08
N SER A 50 -0.12 3.90 7.33
CA SER A 50 -1.53 4.22 7.60
C SER A 50 -2.45 3.00 7.49
N LEU A 51 -2.19 2.09 6.54
CA LEU A 51 -2.96 0.85 6.40
C LEU A 51 -2.75 -0.08 7.60
N MET A 52 -1.51 -0.24 8.07
CA MET A 52 -1.20 -1.06 9.25
C MET A 52 -1.85 -0.48 10.51
N ASN A 53 -1.71 0.83 10.75
CA ASN A 53 -2.32 1.49 11.91
C ASN A 53 -3.85 1.37 11.89
N ALA A 54 -4.48 1.67 10.74
CA ALA A 54 -5.94 1.58 10.60
C ALA A 54 -6.48 0.15 10.72
N TYR A 55 -5.65 -0.86 10.38
CA TYR A 55 -6.00 -2.26 10.54
C TYR A 55 -5.85 -2.72 12.00
N GLY A 56 -4.71 -2.36 12.63
CA GLY A 56 -4.38 -2.66 14.03
C GLY A 56 -5.25 -1.91 15.05
N GLY A 57 -5.96 -0.86 14.65
CA GLY A 57 -6.84 -0.08 15.52
C GLY A 57 -6.16 1.12 16.17
N ASP A 58 -4.90 1.41 15.80
CA ASP A 58 -4.17 2.55 16.32
C ASP A 58 -4.60 3.85 15.65
N SER A 59 -4.92 4.86 16.46
CA SER A 59 -5.42 6.16 16.01
C SER A 59 -4.31 7.16 15.65
N ILE A 60 -3.08 6.69 15.46
CA ILE A 60 -1.93 7.55 15.18
C ILE A 60 -1.98 7.99 13.72
N ILE A 61 -2.50 9.19 13.50
CA ILE A 61 -2.51 9.87 12.20
C ILE A 61 -1.17 10.58 12.05
N HIS A 62 -0.29 10.07 11.18
CA HIS A 62 0.96 10.74 10.88
C HIS A 62 0.68 12.06 10.12
N PRO A 63 1.36 13.18 10.44
CA PRO A 63 1.11 14.50 9.84
C PRO A 63 1.41 14.55 8.33
N SER A 64 2.14 13.57 7.80
CA SER A 64 2.43 13.39 6.38
C SER A 64 1.65 12.23 5.76
N SER A 65 0.46 11.91 6.28
CA SER A 65 -0.35 10.81 5.75
C SER A 65 -0.89 11.12 4.35
N PRO A 66 -0.93 10.14 3.42
CA PRO A 66 -1.61 10.31 2.14
C PRO A 66 -3.08 10.59 2.38
N SER A 67 -3.83 11.04 1.35
CA SER A 67 -5.27 11.26 1.50
C SER A 67 -5.97 10.04 2.12
N LEU A 68 -6.40 10.16 3.38
CA LEU A 68 -7.04 9.09 4.14
C LEU A 68 -8.57 9.18 4.01
N THR A 69 -9.21 8.06 4.31
CA THR A 69 -10.65 8.01 4.61
C THR A 69 -10.90 8.37 6.07
N ARG A 70 -12.16 8.62 6.44
CA ARG A 70 -12.56 8.89 7.84
C ARG A 70 -12.17 7.77 8.82
N LYS A 71 -11.91 6.56 8.32
CA LYS A 71 -11.47 5.38 9.08
C LYS A 71 -9.95 5.16 9.08
N GLY A 72 -9.16 6.11 8.57
CA GLY A 72 -7.68 6.01 8.53
C GLY A 72 -7.10 5.21 7.36
N TYR A 73 -7.94 4.60 6.51
CA TYR A 73 -7.47 3.82 5.37
C TYR A 73 -7.06 4.72 4.18
N PRO A 74 -5.96 4.41 3.46
CA PRO A 74 -5.55 5.16 2.28
C PRO A 74 -6.63 5.20 1.18
N ARG A 75 -6.88 6.37 0.59
CA ARG A 75 -7.83 6.53 -0.55
C ARG A 75 -7.33 5.88 -1.84
N ILE A 76 -6.04 5.51 -1.92
CA ILE A 76 -5.51 4.81 -3.08
C ILE A 76 -6.17 3.44 -3.25
N ILE A 77 -6.48 2.76 -2.15
CA ILE A 77 -7.26 1.51 -2.13
C ILE A 77 -8.67 1.82 -2.65
N SER A 78 -9.27 0.92 -3.44
CA SER A 78 -10.63 1.15 -3.95
C SER A 78 -11.66 1.07 -2.83
N ALA A 79 -12.81 1.74 -2.99
CA ALA A 79 -13.89 1.66 -2.00
C ALA A 79 -14.43 0.23 -1.83
N PHE A 80 -14.44 -0.55 -2.92
CA PHE A 80 -14.82 -1.95 -2.93
C PHE A 80 -13.90 -2.80 -2.03
N HIS A 81 -12.58 -2.65 -2.18
CA HIS A 81 -11.62 -3.36 -1.34
C HIS A 81 -11.65 -2.89 0.11
N ARG A 82 -11.84 -1.59 0.38
CA ARG A 82 -12.04 -1.12 1.76
C ARG A 82 -13.25 -1.76 2.43
N LYS A 83 -14.39 -1.89 1.71
CA LYS A 83 -15.57 -2.57 2.26
C LYS A 83 -15.28 -4.03 2.64
N ARG A 84 -14.46 -4.74 1.86
CA ARG A 84 -13.97 -6.08 2.20
C ARG A 84 -13.07 -6.04 3.44
N ILE A 85 -12.08 -5.16 3.47
CA ILE A 85 -11.14 -5.04 4.60
C ILE A 85 -11.90 -4.75 5.91
N TYR A 86 -12.94 -3.91 5.86
CA TYR A 86 -13.78 -3.62 7.03
C TYR A 86 -14.51 -4.82 7.62
N LYS A 87 -14.71 -5.90 6.85
CA LYS A 87 -15.33 -7.12 7.39
C LYS A 87 -14.43 -7.89 8.35
N ARG A 88 -13.11 -7.64 8.32
CA ARG A 88 -12.10 -8.32 9.18
C ARG A 88 -12.20 -9.86 9.16
N ASP A 89 -12.47 -10.41 7.98
CA ASP A 89 -12.44 -11.86 7.74
C ASP A 89 -11.01 -12.33 7.40
N GLY A 90 -10.74 -13.63 7.40
CA GLY A 90 -9.43 -14.17 6.97
C GLY A 90 -9.05 -13.81 5.51
N VAL A 91 -10.04 -13.53 4.66
CA VAL A 91 -9.82 -12.99 3.30
C VAL A 91 -9.32 -11.54 3.34
N SER A 92 -9.75 -10.76 4.33
CA SER A 92 -9.32 -9.38 4.54
C SER A 92 -7.86 -9.29 4.98
N ASP A 93 -7.40 -10.22 5.83
CA ASP A 93 -5.99 -10.33 6.20
C ASP A 93 -5.09 -10.56 4.99
N LEU A 94 -5.50 -11.48 4.10
CA LEU A 94 -4.77 -11.76 2.86
C LEU A 94 -4.70 -10.53 1.95
N LEU A 95 -5.81 -9.81 1.84
CA LEU A 95 -5.90 -8.62 1.00
C LEU A 95 -5.05 -7.47 1.55
N VAL A 96 -5.01 -7.29 2.88
CA VAL A 96 -4.12 -6.32 3.54
C VAL A 96 -2.66 -6.70 3.31
N LYS A 97 -2.29 -7.97 3.49
CA LYS A 97 -0.93 -8.48 3.19
C LYS A 97 -0.53 -8.21 1.74
N LEU A 98 -1.43 -8.46 0.78
CA LEU A 98 -1.18 -8.17 -0.63
C LEU A 98 -0.92 -6.68 -0.87
N TYR A 99 -1.72 -5.79 -0.30
CA TYR A 99 -1.49 -4.35 -0.41
C TYR A 99 -0.16 -3.92 0.21
N LEU A 100 0.19 -4.46 1.37
CA LEU A 100 1.47 -4.18 2.03
C LEU A 100 2.66 -4.68 1.22
N SER A 101 2.55 -5.87 0.61
CA SER A 101 3.58 -6.41 -0.28
C SER A 101 3.80 -5.48 -1.48
N ILE A 102 2.73 -5.03 -2.13
CA ILE A 102 2.84 -4.08 -3.26
C ILE A 102 3.43 -2.74 -2.81
N PHE A 103 3.02 -2.21 -1.65
CA PHE A 103 3.63 -1.00 -1.12
C PHE A 103 5.09 -1.21 -0.73
N SER A 104 5.50 -2.41 -0.34
CA SER A 104 6.89 -2.73 -0.04
C SER A 104 7.79 -2.69 -1.27
N VAL A 105 7.24 -2.89 -2.48
CA VAL A 105 7.97 -2.71 -3.75
C VAL A 105 8.52 -1.28 -3.88
N SER A 106 7.93 -0.29 -3.20
CA SER A 106 8.48 1.06 -3.17
C SER A 106 9.88 1.15 -2.55
N LYS A 107 10.26 0.18 -1.72
CA LYS A 107 11.60 0.05 -1.12
C LYS A 107 12.66 -0.40 -2.12
N VAL A 108 12.26 -0.94 -3.27
CA VAL A 108 13.18 -1.37 -4.35
C VAL A 108 13.68 -0.16 -5.14
N ILE A 109 12.95 0.95 -5.10
CA ILE A 109 13.44 2.22 -5.67
C ILE A 109 14.63 2.65 -4.82
N LEU A 110 15.83 2.64 -5.41
CA LEU A 110 17.06 3.15 -4.79
C LEU A 110 16.78 4.57 -4.27
N LEU A 111 16.63 4.69 -2.95
CA LEU A 111 16.66 5.97 -2.28
C LEU A 111 18.04 6.57 -2.53
N ALA A 112 18.07 7.84 -2.92
CA ALA A 112 19.30 8.58 -3.18
C ALA A 112 20.30 8.34 -2.05
N THR A 113 21.57 8.10 -2.43
CA THR A 113 22.68 7.94 -1.49
C THR A 113 22.64 9.09 -0.48
N LYS A 114 22.84 8.75 0.80
CA LYS A 114 22.84 9.71 1.90
C LYS A 114 23.88 10.79 1.55
N ILE A 115 23.44 12.02 1.29
CA ILE A 115 24.35 13.15 1.11
C ILE A 115 24.98 13.39 2.48
N SER A 116 26.19 12.87 2.68
CA SER A 116 27.02 13.30 3.80
C SER A 116 27.33 14.77 3.57
N LYS A 117 26.94 15.63 4.52
CA LYS A 117 27.48 16.99 4.54
C LYS A 117 29.00 16.86 4.69
N ILE A 118 29.70 17.46 3.74
CA ILE A 118 31.16 17.61 3.69
C ILE A 118 31.62 18.33 4.96
#